data_AF-A0A5L8JGX3-F1
#
_entry.id   AF-A0A5L8JGX3-F1
#
_cell.length_a   1.000
_cell.length_b   1.000
_cell.length_c   1.000
_cell.angle_alpha   90.00
_cell.angle_beta   90.00
_cell.angle_gamma   90.00
#
_symmetry.space_group_name_H-M   'P 1'
#
loop_
_entity.id
_entity.type
_entity.pdbx_description
1 polymer ?
#
loop_
_entity_poly.entity_id
_entity_poly.type
_entity_poly.pdbx_seq_one_letter_code
_entity_poly.pdbx_strand_id
1 'polypeptide(L)'
;MLEIVDTHFHIWDLDILHLPWLNSYKGVINRSFDIDDICKAYGKYDLCFKGGIYVEVDCDDRVKEDEHIFSLNSPFILAKIMRAKLCEHMRLPLGIAGVREPLHIDSSKRGRCLEKSFISGLEVLSQMDLIFESCNRVDEIEDIYSALSLVPDLKVVINHCANVKELNSEYKRTMSKIAKLPNAYLKISGFATNDKSFVKNLLNFVTGEFDKSKLLYASNFPVVELYSNFDEHLQILREYFADDADFFSKNAKKLYKINKTQKFASVIKIRKDKIDTYKKLHENPLSGVNKMIKECGITRYEIYHRDDMLFSIMEYNGDDFDYDMTKMANDEATKEWWKLTDPCQKRIEDAKKDEWWAAMDLVYRLK
;
A
#
# COMPACT_ATOMS: atom_id res chain seq x y z
N MET A 1 -12.39 13.34 -12.25
CA MET A 1 -11.40 13.90 -11.31
C MET A 1 -10.49 12.76 -10.88
N LEU A 2 -9.18 12.90 -11.06
CA LEU A 2 -8.21 11.86 -10.69
C LEU A 2 -8.19 11.69 -9.16
N GLU A 3 -8.32 10.45 -8.68
CA GLU A 3 -8.08 10.15 -7.26
C GLU A 3 -6.57 10.09 -6.99
N ILE A 4 -6.14 10.65 -5.87
CA ILE A 4 -4.73 10.65 -5.48
C ILE A 4 -4.56 10.22 -4.02
N VAL A 5 -3.66 9.26 -3.81
CA VAL A 5 -3.16 8.82 -2.51
C VAL A 5 -1.68 9.14 -2.45
N ASP A 6 -1.29 10.03 -1.54
CA ASP A 6 0.12 10.38 -1.38
C ASP A 6 0.83 9.33 -0.52
N THR A 7 1.70 8.52 -1.13
CA THR A 7 2.37 7.45 -0.38
C THR A 7 3.50 7.93 0.52
N HIS A 8 3.85 9.21 0.52
CA HIS A 8 4.93 9.70 1.38
C HIS A 8 4.73 11.16 1.69
N PHE A 9 4.24 11.42 2.90
CA PHE A 9 4.24 12.76 3.46
C PHE A 9 4.66 12.72 4.93
N HIS A 10 5.05 13.90 5.39
CA HIS A 10 5.45 14.18 6.75
C HIS A 10 4.58 15.31 7.31
N ILE A 11 4.27 15.19 8.59
CA ILE A 11 3.70 16.24 9.42
C ILE A 11 4.41 16.20 10.77
N TRP A 12 4.53 17.33 11.42
CA TRP A 12 5.13 17.44 12.74
C TRP A 12 4.66 18.72 13.43
N ASP A 13 4.62 18.66 14.75
CA ASP A 13 4.40 19.83 15.60
C ASP A 13 5.66 20.13 16.39
N LEU A 14 6.28 21.29 16.18
CA LEU A 14 7.52 21.70 16.84
C LEU A 14 7.32 22.10 18.31
N ASP A 15 6.07 22.30 18.76
CA ASP A 15 5.77 22.47 20.18
C ASP A 15 5.76 21.11 20.92
N ILE A 16 5.65 20.01 20.17
CA ILE A 16 5.58 18.64 20.71
C ILE A 16 6.89 17.88 20.43
N LEU A 17 7.37 17.91 19.20
CA LEU A 17 8.51 17.13 18.74
C LEU A 17 9.74 18.02 18.51
N HIS A 18 10.92 17.48 18.80
CA HIS A 18 12.17 18.11 18.44
C HIS A 18 12.83 17.34 17.30
N LEU A 19 13.09 18.04 16.20
CA LEU A 19 13.65 17.48 14.95
C LEU A 19 15.03 18.12 14.71
N PRO A 20 16.13 17.51 15.19
CA PRO A 20 17.46 18.12 15.10
C PRO A 20 17.89 18.46 13.68
N TRP A 21 17.46 17.66 12.69
CA TRP A 21 17.81 17.83 11.28
C TRP A 21 17.24 19.11 10.66
N LEU A 22 16.16 19.70 11.21
CA LEU A 22 15.62 20.98 10.74
C LEU A 22 16.57 22.16 10.95
N ASN A 23 17.55 22.05 11.85
CA ASN A 23 18.53 23.11 12.10
C ASN A 23 19.35 23.47 10.85
N SER A 24 19.53 22.51 9.94
CA SER A 24 20.24 22.70 8.67
C SER A 24 19.40 23.40 7.59
N TYR A 25 18.08 23.55 7.81
CA TYR A 25 17.11 24.01 6.81
C TYR A 25 16.24 25.18 7.29
N LYS A 26 16.81 26.03 8.17
CA LYS A 26 16.12 27.20 8.71
C LYS A 26 15.58 28.08 7.59
N GLY A 27 14.27 28.35 7.62
CA GLY A 27 13.60 29.29 6.71
C GLY A 27 12.85 28.68 5.53
N VAL A 28 12.97 27.36 5.28
CA VAL A 28 12.19 26.68 4.22
C VAL A 28 11.03 25.90 4.83
N ILE A 29 11.35 24.91 5.68
CA ILE A 29 10.37 24.01 6.32
C ILE A 29 10.49 24.01 7.86
N ASN A 30 11.13 25.01 8.45
CA ASN A 30 11.31 25.09 9.91
C ASN A 30 10.08 25.70 10.62
N ARG A 31 8.92 25.06 10.46
CA ARG A 31 7.64 25.35 11.15
C ARG A 31 6.87 24.06 11.39
N SER A 32 5.84 24.07 12.23
CA SER A 32 4.90 22.93 12.33
C SER A 32 4.12 22.78 11.00
N PHE A 33 3.86 21.54 10.62
CA PHE A 33 3.01 21.16 9.49
C PHE A 33 1.97 20.17 9.96
N ASP A 34 0.71 20.40 9.62
CA ASP A 34 -0.41 19.53 9.97
C ASP A 34 -1.07 18.90 8.73
N ILE A 35 -2.16 18.16 8.95
CA ILE A 35 -2.92 17.55 7.85
C ILE A 35 -3.63 18.59 6.97
N ASP A 36 -4.03 19.72 7.53
CA ASP A 36 -4.70 20.77 6.76
C ASP A 36 -3.73 21.42 5.77
N ASP A 37 -2.44 21.52 6.11
CA ASP A 37 -1.40 22.01 5.20
C ASP A 37 -1.30 21.17 3.91
N ILE A 38 -1.23 19.84 4.02
CA ILE A 38 -1.17 18.96 2.83
C ILE A 38 -2.51 18.94 2.08
N CYS A 39 -3.65 18.98 2.80
CA CYS A 39 -4.96 19.11 2.17
C CYS A 39 -5.07 20.41 1.36
N LYS A 40 -4.55 21.53 1.87
CA LYS A 40 -4.48 22.81 1.15
C LYS A 40 -3.53 22.74 -0.04
N ALA A 41 -2.41 22.04 0.07
CA ALA A 41 -1.48 21.84 -1.04
C ALA A 41 -2.17 21.15 -2.23
N TYR A 42 -2.88 20.05 -1.99
CA TYR A 42 -3.66 19.36 -3.03
C TYR A 42 -4.92 20.11 -3.46
N GLY A 43 -5.56 20.85 -2.56
CA GLY A 43 -6.82 21.57 -2.81
C GLY A 43 -6.73 22.69 -3.86
N LYS A 44 -5.53 23.03 -4.31
CA LYS A 44 -5.30 23.95 -5.44
C LYS A 44 -5.61 23.34 -6.81
N TYR A 45 -5.77 22.02 -6.89
CA TYR A 45 -5.87 21.27 -8.14
C TYR A 45 -7.23 20.58 -8.29
N ASP A 46 -7.61 20.26 -9.53
CA ASP A 46 -8.78 19.42 -9.85
C ASP A 46 -8.49 17.93 -9.58
N LEU A 47 -8.20 17.61 -8.32
CA LEU A 47 -7.85 16.28 -7.84
C LEU A 47 -8.74 15.89 -6.66
N CYS A 48 -9.01 14.60 -6.53
CA CYS A 48 -9.69 14.03 -5.37
C CYS A 48 -8.64 13.43 -4.42
N PHE A 49 -8.08 14.27 -3.54
CA PHE A 49 -7.16 13.82 -2.50
C PHE A 49 -7.88 12.93 -1.48
N LYS A 50 -7.46 11.67 -1.39
CA LYS A 50 -8.03 10.69 -0.46
C LYS A 50 -7.31 10.64 0.88
N GLY A 51 -6.16 11.28 0.99
CA GLY A 51 -5.23 11.14 2.11
C GLY A 51 -3.90 10.54 1.66
N GLY A 52 -3.09 10.13 2.62
CA GLY A 52 -1.78 9.59 2.34
C GLY A 52 -1.25 8.65 3.42
N ILE A 53 0.00 8.24 3.22
CA ILE A 53 0.76 7.41 4.13
C ILE A 53 1.73 8.32 4.87
N TYR A 54 1.50 8.45 6.18
CA TYR A 54 2.42 9.14 7.06
C TYR A 54 3.71 8.33 7.19
N VAL A 55 4.86 9.01 7.10
CA VAL A 55 6.17 8.42 7.36
C VAL A 55 6.85 9.20 8.47
N GLU A 56 7.46 8.47 9.41
CA GLU A 56 8.20 9.04 10.55
C GLU A 56 9.17 10.16 10.15
N VAL A 57 9.46 11.07 11.08
CA VAL A 57 10.13 12.34 10.82
C VAL A 57 11.52 12.43 11.44
N ASP A 58 12.09 11.31 11.89
CA ASP A 58 13.42 11.23 12.53
C ASP A 58 13.58 12.25 13.67
N CYS A 59 12.56 12.35 14.53
CA CYS A 59 12.66 13.12 15.76
C CYS A 59 13.58 12.44 16.78
N ASP A 60 13.97 13.17 17.84
CA ASP A 60 14.83 12.62 18.89
C ASP A 60 14.11 11.63 19.82
N ASP A 61 12.80 11.80 20.02
CA ASP A 61 11.94 10.90 20.80
C ASP A 61 10.84 10.24 19.95
N ARG A 62 11.18 9.09 19.38
CA ARG A 62 10.26 8.30 18.56
C ARG A 62 8.98 7.87 19.29
N VAL A 63 8.99 7.73 20.62
CA VAL A 63 7.79 7.32 21.38
C VAL A 63 6.82 8.49 21.46
N LYS A 64 7.34 9.70 21.64
CA LYS A 64 6.53 10.92 21.61
C LYS A 64 5.91 11.17 20.23
N GLU A 65 6.64 10.85 19.17
CA GLU A 65 6.10 10.84 17.81
C GLU A 65 4.99 9.80 17.64
N ASP A 66 5.18 8.57 18.12
CA ASP A 66 4.13 7.54 18.13
C ASP A 66 2.87 8.09 18.84
N GLU A 67 3.00 8.59 20.06
CA GLU A 67 1.87 9.14 20.83
C GLU A 67 1.15 10.29 20.10
N HIS A 68 1.92 11.24 19.56
CA HIS A 68 1.36 12.37 18.82
C HIS A 68 0.58 11.92 17.58
N ILE A 69 1.21 11.12 16.71
CA ILE A 69 0.60 10.72 15.43
C ILE A 69 -0.60 9.81 15.62
N PHE A 70 -0.60 8.96 16.65
CA PHE A 70 -1.77 8.15 16.98
C PHE A 70 -2.91 8.95 17.64
N SER A 71 -2.61 10.09 18.25
CA SER A 71 -3.64 11.02 18.75
C SER A 71 -4.35 11.80 17.63
N LEU A 72 -3.72 11.92 16.45
CA LEU A 72 -4.29 12.59 15.29
C LEU A 72 -5.36 11.70 14.63
N ASN A 73 -6.61 11.82 15.10
CA ASN A 73 -7.76 11.12 14.53
C ASN A 73 -8.22 11.74 13.19
N SER A 74 -7.34 11.73 12.19
CA SER A 74 -7.60 12.30 10.87
C SER A 74 -7.94 11.23 9.83
N PRO A 75 -9.03 11.39 9.05
CA PRO A 75 -9.37 10.45 7.98
C PRO A 75 -8.40 10.51 6.79
N PHE A 76 -7.52 11.53 6.73
CA PHE A 76 -6.53 11.67 5.66
C PHE A 76 -5.19 10.97 5.97
N ILE A 77 -5.00 10.45 7.19
CA ILE A 77 -3.87 9.56 7.51
C ILE A 77 -4.34 8.12 7.27
N LEU A 78 -4.10 7.62 6.07
CA LEU A 78 -4.61 6.32 5.63
C LEU A 78 -3.79 5.15 6.19
N ALA A 79 -2.48 5.34 6.34
CA ALA A 79 -1.61 4.42 7.06
C ALA A 79 -0.41 5.15 7.68
N LYS A 80 0.30 4.44 8.54
CA LYS A 80 1.44 4.97 9.32
C LYS A 80 2.65 4.05 9.15
N ILE A 81 3.77 4.64 8.73
CA ILE A 81 5.10 4.04 8.74
C ILE A 81 5.88 4.66 9.89
N MET A 82 6.10 3.89 10.95
CA MET A 82 6.71 4.40 12.19
C MET A 82 8.18 4.02 12.30
N ARG A 83 8.89 4.70 13.19
CA ARG A 83 10.32 4.47 13.38
C ARG A 83 10.58 3.27 14.29
N ALA A 84 11.41 2.34 13.83
CA ALA A 84 11.98 1.32 14.69
C ALA A 84 13.41 0.96 14.26
N LYS A 85 14.21 0.49 15.21
CA LYS A 85 15.50 -0.13 14.93
C LYS A 85 15.27 -1.61 14.70
N LEU A 86 15.59 -2.11 13.51
CA LEU A 86 15.36 -3.48 13.11
C LEU A 86 16.22 -4.44 13.94
N CYS A 87 15.53 -5.32 14.66
CA CYS A 87 16.07 -6.49 15.32
C CYS A 87 14.95 -7.51 15.56
N GLU A 88 15.33 -8.74 15.87
CA GLU A 88 14.41 -9.84 16.17
C GLU A 88 13.39 -9.52 17.29
N HIS A 89 13.76 -8.64 18.22
CA HIS A 89 12.96 -8.27 19.41
C HIS A 89 12.53 -6.79 19.39
N MET A 90 12.42 -6.18 18.21
CA MET A 90 12.00 -4.79 18.08
C MET A 90 10.59 -4.57 18.62
N ARG A 91 10.35 -3.39 19.19
CA ARG A 91 9.02 -2.97 19.65
C ARG A 91 8.34 -2.16 18.56
N LEU A 92 7.11 -2.53 18.24
CA LEU A 92 6.31 -1.92 17.18
C LEU A 92 4.98 -1.40 17.75
N PRO A 93 4.57 -0.16 17.41
CA PRO A 93 3.21 0.30 17.70
C PRO A 93 2.18 -0.57 16.99
N LEU A 94 1.02 -0.77 17.62
CA LEU A 94 -0.09 -1.52 17.01
C LEU A 94 -0.77 -0.69 15.92
N GLY A 95 -1.20 -1.33 14.83
CA GLY A 95 -1.95 -0.67 13.76
C GLY A 95 -1.11 0.14 12.76
N ILE A 96 0.20 -0.03 12.77
CA ILE A 96 1.09 0.52 11.72
C ILE A 96 1.01 -0.35 10.46
N ALA A 97 1.29 0.24 9.30
CA ALA A 97 1.44 -0.52 8.05
C ALA A 97 2.89 -1.00 7.82
N GLY A 98 3.84 -0.41 8.52
CA GLY A 98 5.25 -0.70 8.33
C GLY A 98 6.18 0.15 9.16
N VAL A 99 7.46 -0.02 8.90
CA VAL A 99 8.56 0.59 9.64
C VAL A 99 9.57 1.23 8.70
N ARG A 100 10.13 2.37 9.13
CA ARG A 100 11.37 2.93 8.58
C ARG A 100 12.46 2.94 9.66
N GLU A 101 13.63 2.40 9.34
CA GLU A 101 14.87 2.70 10.06
C GLU A 101 15.64 3.72 9.20
N PRO A 102 15.89 4.95 9.67
CA PRO A 102 16.65 5.94 8.90
C PRO A 102 18.07 5.47 8.62
N LEU A 103 18.34 5.01 7.39
CA LEU A 103 19.66 4.54 7.00
C LEU A 103 20.50 5.66 6.39
N HIS A 104 19.89 6.67 5.77
CA HIS A 104 20.58 7.75 5.06
C HIS A 104 21.20 8.86 5.94
N ILE A 105 20.90 8.89 7.26
CA ILE A 105 21.32 9.95 8.18
C ILE A 105 22.73 9.73 8.73
N ASP A 106 23.50 10.80 8.95
CA ASP A 106 24.93 10.73 9.32
C ASP A 106 25.23 9.89 10.56
N SER A 107 24.31 9.80 11.52
CA SER A 107 24.44 8.97 12.71
C SER A 107 24.25 7.46 12.46
N SER A 108 23.66 7.08 11.31
CA SER A 108 23.55 5.68 10.90
C SER A 108 24.88 5.18 10.34
N LYS A 109 25.35 4.05 10.88
CA LYS A 109 26.61 3.44 10.45
C LYS A 109 26.45 2.85 9.05
N ARG A 110 27.49 3.03 8.22
CA ARG A 110 27.54 2.37 6.92
C ARG A 110 27.52 0.85 7.06
N GLY A 111 26.79 0.19 6.18
CA GLY A 111 26.59 -1.27 6.24
C GLY A 111 25.65 -1.75 7.35
N ARG A 112 24.91 -0.85 8.03
CA ARG A 112 23.90 -1.21 9.04
C ARG A 112 22.90 -2.26 8.51
N CYS A 113 22.51 -2.16 7.24
CA CYS A 113 21.58 -3.11 6.61
C CYS A 113 22.17 -4.52 6.42
N LEU A 114 23.49 -4.68 6.48
CA LEU A 114 24.17 -5.98 6.36
C LEU A 114 24.32 -6.69 7.71
N GLU A 115 24.01 -6.01 8.82
CA GLU A 115 24.09 -6.63 10.14
C GLU A 115 23.04 -7.73 10.30
N LYS A 116 23.41 -8.83 10.97
CA LYS A 116 22.49 -9.94 11.26
C LYS A 116 21.21 -9.47 11.96
N SER A 117 21.33 -8.53 12.91
CA SER A 117 20.18 -7.96 13.61
C SER A 117 19.22 -7.24 12.67
N PHE A 118 19.73 -6.52 11.66
CA PHE A 118 18.89 -5.86 10.67
C PHE A 118 18.10 -6.88 9.85
N ILE A 119 18.80 -7.91 9.34
CA ILE A 119 18.19 -8.98 8.54
C ILE A 119 17.12 -9.72 9.36
N SER A 120 17.39 -10.06 10.62
CA SER A 120 16.36 -10.67 11.49
C SER A 120 15.16 -9.76 11.74
N GLY A 121 15.36 -8.43 11.80
CA GLY A 121 14.23 -7.50 11.85
C GLY A 121 13.41 -7.49 10.55
N LEU A 122 14.05 -7.59 9.39
CA LEU A 122 13.35 -7.74 8.10
C LEU A 122 12.51 -9.02 8.05
N GLU A 123 13.04 -10.13 8.57
CA GLU A 123 12.31 -11.40 8.69
C GLU A 123 11.06 -11.25 9.58
N VAL A 124 11.18 -10.56 10.71
CA VAL A 124 10.03 -10.25 11.59
C VAL A 124 8.98 -9.42 10.85
N LEU A 125 9.37 -8.37 10.11
CA LEU A 125 8.41 -7.58 9.32
C LEU A 125 7.70 -8.44 8.27
N SER A 126 8.44 -9.30 7.56
CA SER A 126 7.88 -10.21 6.57
C SER A 126 6.85 -11.17 7.18
N GLN A 127 7.17 -11.78 8.32
CA GLN A 127 6.25 -12.69 9.04
C GLN A 127 4.98 -11.99 9.54
N MET A 128 5.08 -10.72 9.91
CA MET A 128 3.96 -9.89 10.37
C MET A 128 3.19 -9.23 9.22
N ASP A 129 3.61 -9.44 7.96
CA ASP A 129 3.08 -8.77 6.78
C ASP A 129 3.13 -7.23 6.87
N LEU A 130 4.20 -6.72 7.50
CA LEU A 130 4.51 -5.30 7.61
C LEU A 130 5.51 -4.87 6.54
N ILE A 131 5.38 -3.62 6.09
CA ILE A 131 6.23 -3.04 5.05
C ILE A 131 7.53 -2.51 5.67
N PHE A 132 8.66 -2.74 4.99
CA PHE A 132 9.88 -1.98 5.26
C PHE A 132 10.02 -0.81 4.28
N GLU A 133 10.17 0.40 4.82
CA GLU A 133 10.46 1.61 4.04
C GLU A 133 11.96 1.87 4.01
N SER A 134 12.52 1.74 2.81
CA SER A 134 13.96 1.71 2.57
C SER A 134 14.43 3.09 2.10
N CYS A 135 15.03 3.85 3.03
CA CYS A 135 15.62 5.16 2.76
C CYS A 135 17.12 5.16 3.10
N ASN A 136 17.94 4.85 2.09
CA ASN A 136 19.39 4.66 2.19
C ASN A 136 20.14 5.81 1.53
N ARG A 137 21.45 5.91 1.77
CA ARG A 137 22.30 6.69 0.87
C ARG A 137 22.36 6.02 -0.50
N VAL A 138 22.54 6.84 -1.53
CA VAL A 138 22.66 6.35 -2.91
C VAL A 138 23.86 5.42 -3.10
N ASP A 139 24.93 5.58 -2.33
CA ASP A 139 26.14 4.76 -2.38
C ASP A 139 26.06 3.47 -1.55
N GLU A 140 24.93 3.22 -0.87
CA GLU A 140 24.67 2.00 -0.08
C GLU A 140 23.53 1.15 -0.67
N ILE A 141 23.09 1.46 -1.89
CA ILE A 141 21.96 0.77 -2.52
C ILE A 141 22.25 -0.71 -2.84
N GLU A 142 23.52 -1.07 -3.09
CA GLU A 142 23.91 -2.46 -3.32
C GLU A 142 23.88 -3.27 -2.01
N ASP A 143 24.23 -2.64 -0.89
CA ASP A 143 24.15 -3.26 0.43
C ASP A 143 22.70 -3.55 0.81
N ILE A 144 21.78 -2.59 0.59
CA ILE A 144 20.36 -2.85 0.85
C ILE A 144 19.80 -3.92 -0.09
N TYR A 145 20.19 -3.94 -1.37
CA TYR A 145 19.79 -5.02 -2.28
C TYR A 145 20.25 -6.39 -1.74
N SER A 146 21.48 -6.47 -1.23
CA SER A 146 22.04 -7.70 -0.67
C SER A 146 21.23 -8.18 0.55
N ALA A 147 20.85 -7.26 1.44
CA ALA A 147 20.00 -7.56 2.59
C ALA A 147 18.58 -8.00 2.19
N LEU A 148 17.92 -7.27 1.28
CA LEU A 148 16.57 -7.58 0.81
C LEU A 148 16.49 -8.91 0.06
N SER A 149 17.56 -9.28 -0.65
CA SER A 149 17.64 -10.57 -1.37
C SER A 149 17.62 -11.79 -0.44
N LEU A 150 17.93 -11.61 0.85
CA LEU A 150 17.88 -12.67 1.85
C LEU A 150 16.46 -12.90 2.41
N VAL A 151 15.54 -11.94 2.21
CA VAL A 151 14.17 -12.00 2.72
C VAL A 151 13.19 -11.71 1.57
N PRO A 152 13.09 -12.60 0.56
CA PRO A 152 12.35 -12.32 -0.69
C PRO A 152 10.85 -12.09 -0.49
N ASP A 153 10.27 -12.63 0.57
CA ASP A 153 8.84 -12.47 0.89
C ASP A 153 8.52 -11.12 1.57
N LEU A 154 9.54 -10.34 1.96
CA LEU A 154 9.34 -9.01 2.55
C LEU A 154 8.79 -8.03 1.52
N LYS A 155 7.72 -7.33 1.88
CA LYS A 155 7.29 -6.12 1.18
C LYS A 155 8.22 -4.96 1.52
N VAL A 156 8.90 -4.44 0.51
CA VAL A 156 9.80 -3.30 0.65
C VAL A 156 9.38 -2.18 -0.27
N VAL A 157 9.40 -0.96 0.25
CA VAL A 157 9.19 0.27 -0.53
C VAL A 157 10.49 1.05 -0.55
N ILE A 158 11.06 1.21 -1.73
CA ILE A 158 12.25 2.01 -1.96
C ILE A 158 11.83 3.47 -2.04
N ASN A 159 12.36 4.29 -1.14
CA ASN A 159 12.00 5.70 -1.06
C ASN A 159 12.81 6.51 -2.07
N HIS A 160 12.18 7.56 -2.59
CA HIS A 160 12.86 8.67 -3.26
C HIS A 160 13.75 8.26 -4.44
N CYS A 161 13.35 7.27 -5.24
CA CYS A 161 14.23 6.70 -6.27
C CYS A 161 15.63 6.35 -5.71
N ALA A 162 15.67 5.80 -4.50
CA ALA A 162 16.88 5.51 -3.72
C ALA A 162 17.84 6.72 -3.55
N ASN A 163 17.28 7.93 -3.38
CA ASN A 163 18.00 9.19 -3.20
C ASN A 163 18.99 9.50 -4.34
N VAL A 164 18.63 9.11 -5.57
CA VAL A 164 19.44 9.31 -6.77
C VAL A 164 19.77 10.79 -7.01
N LYS A 165 21.05 11.05 -7.28
CA LYS A 165 21.55 12.37 -7.73
C LYS A 165 22.02 12.34 -9.18
N GLU A 166 22.51 11.18 -9.63
CA GLU A 166 23.03 10.95 -10.97
C GLU A 166 22.67 9.54 -11.46
N LEU A 167 22.38 9.41 -12.75
CA LEU A 167 22.00 8.15 -13.41
C LEU A 167 23.24 7.36 -13.89
N ASN A 168 24.19 7.14 -12.99
CA ASN A 168 25.41 6.39 -13.30
C ASN A 168 25.14 4.88 -13.49
N SER A 169 26.15 4.15 -13.99
CA SER A 169 26.03 2.73 -14.32
C SER A 169 25.79 1.83 -13.11
N GLU A 170 26.34 2.21 -11.95
CA GLU A 170 26.16 1.47 -10.69
C GLU A 170 24.72 1.58 -10.19
N TYR A 171 24.19 2.80 -10.10
CA TYR A 171 22.80 3.04 -9.75
C TYR A 171 21.84 2.25 -10.64
N LYS A 172 22.01 2.35 -11.96
CA LYS A 172 21.17 1.63 -12.92
C LYS A 172 21.23 0.12 -12.69
N ARG A 173 22.43 -0.43 -12.60
CA ARG A 173 22.64 -1.87 -12.38
C ARG A 173 21.93 -2.34 -11.12
N THR A 174 22.09 -1.64 -10.00
CA THR A 174 21.51 -2.06 -8.72
C THR A 174 20.00 -1.89 -8.70
N MET A 175 19.46 -0.79 -9.23
CA MET A 175 18.01 -0.59 -9.34
C MET A 175 17.34 -1.64 -10.24
N SER A 176 17.98 -2.05 -11.34
CA SER A 176 17.52 -3.18 -12.16
C SER A 176 17.47 -4.51 -11.40
N LYS A 177 18.36 -4.73 -10.43
CA LYS A 177 18.31 -5.91 -9.55
C LYS A 177 17.16 -5.80 -8.55
N ILE A 178 16.98 -4.63 -7.94
CA ILE A 178 15.90 -4.38 -6.98
C ILE A 178 14.52 -4.54 -7.66
N ALA A 179 14.35 -4.05 -8.89
CA ALA A 179 13.11 -4.18 -9.64
C ALA A 179 12.65 -5.63 -9.85
N LYS A 180 13.62 -6.57 -9.91
CA LYS A 180 13.38 -8.01 -10.06
C LYS A 180 13.01 -8.71 -8.76
N LEU A 181 13.15 -8.05 -7.60
CA LEU A 181 12.63 -8.60 -6.36
C LEU A 181 11.08 -8.64 -6.44
N PRO A 182 10.45 -9.73 -5.96
CA PRO A 182 9.02 -9.95 -6.17
C PRO A 182 8.15 -8.88 -5.49
N ASN A 183 8.58 -8.42 -4.31
CA ASN A 183 7.81 -7.55 -3.43
C ASN A 183 8.48 -6.17 -3.22
N ALA A 184 9.26 -5.70 -4.20
CA ALA A 184 9.88 -4.38 -4.18
C ALA A 184 9.08 -3.34 -4.95
N TYR A 185 8.72 -2.26 -4.27
CA TYR A 185 7.98 -1.12 -4.78
C TYR A 185 8.86 0.13 -4.80
N LEU A 186 8.54 1.11 -5.63
CA LEU A 186 9.32 2.33 -5.79
C LEU A 186 8.44 3.57 -5.66
N LYS A 187 8.78 4.45 -4.73
CA LYS A 187 8.21 5.80 -4.66
C LYS A 187 8.94 6.73 -5.62
N ILE A 188 8.20 7.33 -6.54
CA ILE A 188 8.72 8.34 -7.47
C ILE A 188 8.66 9.71 -6.78
N SER A 189 9.74 10.06 -6.09
CA SER A 189 9.89 11.31 -5.32
C SER A 189 11.38 11.58 -5.03
N GLY A 190 11.68 12.66 -4.31
CA GLY A 190 13.01 12.85 -3.69
C GLY A 190 14.17 13.18 -4.65
N PHE A 191 13.87 13.79 -5.80
CA PHE A 191 14.86 14.26 -6.76
C PHE A 191 14.57 15.70 -7.18
N ALA A 192 15.62 16.46 -7.51
CA ALA A 192 15.47 17.83 -7.99
C ALA A 192 14.81 17.88 -9.37
N THR A 193 13.98 18.90 -9.60
CA THR A 193 13.15 19.05 -10.81
C THR A 193 13.68 20.08 -11.81
N ASN A 194 14.76 20.78 -11.46
CA ASN A 194 15.36 21.85 -12.27
C ASN A 194 15.99 21.33 -13.57
N ASP A 195 16.65 20.16 -13.54
CA ASP A 195 17.16 19.50 -14.73
C ASP A 195 16.09 18.56 -15.33
N LYS A 196 15.34 19.08 -16.31
CA LYS A 196 14.30 18.32 -17.02
C LYS A 196 14.85 17.12 -17.79
N SER A 197 16.10 17.18 -18.26
CA SER A 197 16.72 16.07 -18.97
C SER A 197 17.01 14.92 -17.99
N PHE A 198 17.59 15.25 -16.84
CA PHE A 198 17.79 14.28 -15.76
C PHE A 198 16.48 13.63 -15.32
N VAL A 199 15.46 14.43 -15.01
CA VAL A 199 14.14 13.93 -14.58
C VAL A 199 13.54 12.99 -15.62
N LYS A 200 13.50 13.40 -16.90
CA LYS A 200 12.98 12.55 -17.98
C LYS A 200 13.75 11.25 -18.10
N ASN A 201 15.07 11.29 -18.02
CA ASN A 201 15.91 10.09 -18.10
C ASN A 201 15.72 9.17 -16.89
N LEU A 202 15.52 9.73 -15.69
CA LEU A 202 15.24 8.97 -14.47
C LEU A 202 13.90 8.25 -14.59
N LEU A 203 12.85 8.98 -14.96
CA LEU A 203 11.50 8.43 -15.11
C LEU A 203 11.46 7.34 -16.20
N ASN A 204 12.06 7.59 -17.37
CA ASN A 204 12.19 6.59 -18.44
C ASN A 204 12.89 5.33 -17.95
N PHE A 205 13.99 5.48 -17.21
CA PHE A 205 14.72 4.35 -16.66
C PHE A 205 13.87 3.55 -15.67
N VAL A 206 13.35 4.18 -14.60
CA VAL A 206 12.64 3.44 -13.55
C VAL A 206 11.34 2.81 -14.05
N THR A 207 10.62 3.46 -14.98
CA THR A 207 9.42 2.88 -15.61
C THR A 207 9.72 1.81 -16.65
N GLY A 208 10.96 1.75 -17.16
CA GLY A 208 11.44 0.65 -17.99
C GLY A 208 11.88 -0.58 -17.19
N GLU A 209 12.27 -0.40 -15.92
CA GLU A 209 12.77 -1.48 -15.05
C GLU A 209 11.68 -2.07 -14.14
N PHE A 210 10.83 -1.24 -13.53
CA PHE A 210 9.80 -1.69 -12.61
C PHE A 210 8.48 -1.94 -13.32
N ASP A 211 7.79 -3.01 -12.94
CA ASP A 211 6.39 -3.23 -13.32
C ASP A 211 5.55 -2.01 -12.90
N LYS A 212 4.62 -1.57 -13.75
CA LYS A 212 3.76 -0.41 -13.45
C LYS A 212 3.02 -0.54 -12.12
N SER A 213 2.66 -1.76 -11.72
CA SER A 213 1.98 -2.06 -10.46
C SER A 213 2.86 -1.89 -9.21
N LYS A 214 4.17 -1.70 -9.38
CA LYS A 214 5.16 -1.48 -8.31
C LYS A 214 5.54 -0.01 -8.14
N LEU A 215 5.03 0.87 -8.99
CA LEU A 215 5.33 2.30 -8.96
C LEU A 215 4.29 3.05 -8.13
N LEU A 216 4.76 3.92 -7.25
CA LEU A 216 3.93 4.67 -6.31
C LEU A 216 4.20 6.17 -6.45
N TYR A 217 3.14 6.96 -6.54
CA TYR A 217 3.22 8.40 -6.38
C TYR A 217 3.53 8.77 -4.93
N ALA A 218 4.46 9.71 -4.74
CA ALA A 218 4.84 10.28 -3.46
C ALA A 218 5.17 11.76 -3.65
N SER A 219 4.66 12.64 -2.79
CA SER A 219 5.03 14.07 -2.85
C SER A 219 6.34 14.33 -2.11
N ASN A 220 6.57 13.62 -1.00
CA ASN A 220 7.56 13.97 0.01
C ASN A 220 7.26 15.31 0.70
N PHE A 221 5.99 15.71 0.79
CA PHE A 221 5.57 16.94 1.46
C PHE A 221 5.95 16.92 2.95
N PRO A 222 6.40 18.04 3.53
CA PRO A 222 6.78 19.30 2.90
C PRO A 222 8.26 19.32 2.46
N VAL A 223 9.00 18.24 2.69
CA VAL A 223 10.45 18.10 2.42
C VAL A 223 10.81 18.31 0.94
N VAL A 224 9.85 18.13 0.03
CA VAL A 224 9.99 18.46 -1.40
C VAL A 224 10.51 19.88 -1.66
N GLU A 225 10.18 20.83 -0.78
CA GLU A 225 10.63 22.24 -0.86
C GLU A 225 12.14 22.42 -0.66
N LEU A 226 12.87 21.38 -0.23
CA LEU A 226 14.33 21.43 -0.06
C LEU A 226 15.12 21.25 -1.37
N TYR A 227 14.50 20.63 -2.38
CA TYR A 227 15.17 20.27 -3.64
C TYR A 227 14.34 20.61 -4.89
N SER A 228 13.08 20.99 -4.71
CA SER A 228 12.09 21.29 -5.73
C SER A 228 11.02 22.20 -5.11
N ASN A 229 9.80 22.18 -5.65
CA ASN A 229 8.58 22.67 -5.02
C ASN A 229 7.44 21.67 -5.32
N PHE A 230 6.44 21.64 -4.46
CA PHE A 230 5.31 20.70 -4.57
C PHE A 230 4.60 20.78 -5.93
N ASP A 231 4.34 22.00 -6.41
CA ASP A 231 3.53 22.27 -7.60
C ASP A 231 4.21 21.72 -8.86
N GLU A 232 5.51 21.98 -9.02
CA GLU A 232 6.32 21.49 -10.14
C GLU A 232 6.50 19.97 -10.11
N HIS A 233 6.78 19.40 -8.94
CA HIS A 233 6.91 17.95 -8.77
C HIS A 233 5.62 17.23 -9.17
N LEU A 234 4.46 17.69 -8.66
CA LEU A 234 3.17 17.13 -9.00
C LEU A 234 2.88 17.24 -10.50
N GLN A 235 3.09 18.41 -11.10
CA GLN A 235 2.81 18.63 -12.53
C GLN A 235 3.65 17.72 -13.43
N ILE A 236 4.95 17.60 -13.17
CA ILE A 236 5.84 16.72 -13.94
C ILE A 236 5.34 15.29 -13.93
N LEU A 237 4.97 14.77 -12.74
CA LEU A 237 4.52 13.39 -12.62
C LEU A 237 3.15 13.18 -13.28
N ARG A 238 2.24 14.15 -13.17
CA ARG A 238 0.94 14.08 -13.86
C ARG A 238 1.10 14.05 -15.37
N GLU A 239 1.96 14.89 -15.92
CA GLU A 239 2.27 14.92 -17.36
C GLU A 239 2.94 13.63 -17.82
N TYR A 240 3.93 13.13 -17.07
CA TYR A 240 4.67 11.93 -17.45
C TYR A 240 3.82 10.66 -17.38
N PHE A 241 3.04 10.49 -16.31
CA PHE A 241 2.17 9.32 -16.12
C PHE A 241 0.78 9.49 -16.77
N ALA A 242 0.51 10.64 -17.41
CA ALA A 242 -0.76 10.94 -18.05
C ALA A 242 -1.98 10.68 -17.13
N ASP A 243 -1.88 11.11 -15.87
CA ASP A 243 -2.92 10.91 -14.83
C ASP A 243 -3.33 9.43 -14.64
N ASP A 244 -2.40 8.48 -14.77
CA ASP A 244 -2.64 7.05 -14.53
C ASP A 244 -3.11 6.77 -13.09
N ALA A 245 -4.36 6.30 -12.97
CA ALA A 245 -5.00 6.01 -11.68
C ALA A 245 -4.31 4.89 -10.88
N ASP A 246 -3.60 3.96 -11.54
CA ASP A 246 -2.86 2.92 -10.86
C ASP A 246 -1.67 3.53 -10.09
N PHE A 247 -0.89 4.37 -10.76
CA PHE A 247 0.27 5.07 -10.19
C PHE A 247 -0.13 6.05 -9.08
N PHE A 248 -1.18 6.84 -9.30
CA PHE A 248 -1.60 7.89 -8.36
C PHE A 248 -2.43 7.38 -7.17
N SER A 249 -3.01 6.17 -7.23
CA SER A 249 -3.95 5.73 -6.20
C SER A 249 -4.01 4.21 -5.99
N LYS A 250 -4.34 3.42 -7.02
CA LYS A 250 -4.70 2.00 -6.81
C LYS A 250 -3.53 1.13 -6.34
N ASN A 251 -2.31 1.37 -6.84
CA ASN A 251 -1.13 0.64 -6.39
C ASN A 251 -0.89 0.85 -4.87
N ALA A 252 -1.05 2.08 -4.39
CA ALA A 252 -0.95 2.40 -2.97
C ALA A 252 -2.05 1.70 -2.16
N LYS A 253 -3.30 1.79 -2.62
CA LYS A 253 -4.44 1.15 -1.96
C LYS A 253 -4.26 -0.35 -1.78
N LYS A 254 -3.79 -1.02 -2.84
CA LYS A 254 -3.45 -2.45 -2.82
C LYS A 254 -2.31 -2.78 -1.88
N LEU A 255 -1.20 -2.04 -1.95
CA LEU A 255 0.00 -2.32 -1.15
C LEU A 255 -0.26 -2.12 0.35
N TYR A 256 -0.79 -0.96 0.72
CA TYR A 256 -1.01 -0.56 2.12
C TYR A 256 -2.34 -1.08 2.70
N LYS A 257 -3.16 -1.76 1.89
CA LYS A 257 -4.47 -2.32 2.28
C LYS A 257 -5.43 -1.28 2.90
N ILE A 258 -5.43 -0.08 2.34
CA ILE A 258 -6.18 1.08 2.85
C ILE A 258 -7.58 1.22 2.24
N ASN A 259 -8.02 0.24 1.44
CA ASN A 259 -9.39 0.20 0.95
C ASN A 259 -10.36 -0.05 2.10
N LYS A 260 -11.43 0.74 2.12
CA LYS A 260 -12.53 0.52 3.06
C LYS A 260 -13.18 -0.83 2.75
N THR A 261 -13.17 -1.72 3.73
CA THR A 261 -13.85 -3.01 3.59
C THR A 261 -15.32 -2.83 3.30
N GLN A 262 -15.73 -3.35 2.15
CA GLN A 262 -17.11 -3.47 1.73
C GLN A 262 -17.63 -4.82 2.21
N LYS A 263 -18.84 -4.84 2.77
CA LYS A 263 -19.48 -6.08 3.24
C LYS A 263 -20.73 -6.33 2.44
N PHE A 264 -20.79 -7.49 1.82
CA PHE A 264 -21.95 -7.96 1.08
C PHE A 264 -22.55 -9.14 1.82
N ALA A 265 -23.86 -9.07 2.07
CA ALA A 265 -24.63 -10.19 2.58
C ALA A 265 -25.58 -10.65 1.47
N SER A 266 -25.69 -11.95 1.28
CA SER A 266 -26.56 -12.51 0.25
C SER A 266 -27.24 -13.78 0.70
N VAL A 267 -28.35 -14.13 0.05
CA VAL A 267 -29.14 -15.30 0.38
C VAL A 267 -29.59 -16.04 -0.87
N ILE A 268 -29.64 -17.36 -0.78
CA ILE A 268 -30.12 -18.25 -1.84
C ILE A 268 -30.79 -19.48 -1.20
N LYS A 269 -31.68 -20.17 -1.93
CA LYS A 269 -32.18 -21.47 -1.47
C LYS A 269 -31.22 -22.59 -1.88
N ILE A 270 -31.13 -23.63 -1.07
CA ILE A 270 -30.49 -24.90 -1.40
C ILE A 270 -31.54 -25.98 -1.65
N ARG A 271 -31.33 -26.83 -2.65
CA ARG A 271 -32.21 -27.99 -2.88
C ARG A 271 -32.00 -28.99 -1.75
N LYS A 272 -33.09 -29.41 -1.09
CA LYS A 272 -33.02 -30.28 0.09
C LYS A 272 -32.28 -31.61 -0.18
N ASP A 273 -32.42 -32.17 -1.38
CA ASP A 273 -31.73 -33.40 -1.82
C ASP A 273 -30.24 -33.19 -2.15
N LYS A 274 -29.75 -31.95 -2.17
CA LYS A 274 -28.37 -31.59 -2.53
C LYS A 274 -27.55 -31.01 -1.38
N ILE A 275 -28.13 -30.88 -0.17
CA ILE A 275 -27.45 -30.27 1.00
C ILE A 275 -26.10 -30.94 1.28
N ASP A 276 -26.08 -32.27 1.38
CA ASP A 276 -24.84 -33.01 1.70
C ASP A 276 -23.81 -32.91 0.57
N THR A 277 -24.27 -32.88 -0.69
CA THR A 277 -23.39 -32.67 -1.85
C THR A 277 -22.74 -31.29 -1.80
N TYR A 278 -23.53 -30.25 -1.52
CA TYR A 278 -23.04 -28.87 -1.43
C TYR A 278 -22.01 -28.69 -0.32
N LYS A 279 -22.28 -29.26 0.87
CA LYS A 279 -21.34 -29.23 2.00
C LYS A 279 -20.02 -29.91 1.65
N LYS A 280 -20.08 -31.11 1.07
CA LYS A 280 -18.89 -31.86 0.66
C LYS A 280 -18.04 -31.11 -0.37
N LEU A 281 -18.67 -30.39 -1.29
CA LEU A 281 -17.94 -29.51 -2.21
C LEU A 281 -17.15 -28.44 -1.42
N HIS A 282 -17.79 -27.76 -0.46
CA HIS A 282 -17.18 -26.66 0.29
C HIS A 282 -16.20 -27.08 1.39
N GLU A 283 -16.17 -28.36 1.79
CA GLU A 283 -15.11 -28.92 2.65
C GLU A 283 -13.75 -28.95 1.95
N ASN A 284 -13.74 -29.13 0.63
CA ASN A 284 -12.51 -29.15 -0.18
C ASN A 284 -12.73 -28.47 -1.54
N PRO A 285 -12.83 -27.13 -1.56
CA PRO A 285 -13.05 -26.39 -2.80
C PRO A 285 -11.85 -26.52 -3.74
N LEU A 286 -12.11 -26.38 -5.05
CA LEU A 286 -11.05 -26.36 -6.05
C LEU A 286 -10.05 -25.24 -5.73
N SER A 287 -8.76 -25.56 -5.65
CA SER A 287 -7.72 -24.61 -5.22
C SER A 287 -7.64 -23.35 -6.09
N GLY A 288 -7.94 -23.48 -7.39
CA GLY A 288 -8.02 -22.36 -8.34
C GLY A 288 -9.10 -21.33 -7.98
N VAL A 289 -10.24 -21.77 -7.42
CA VAL A 289 -11.35 -20.88 -7.02
C VAL A 289 -10.92 -19.99 -5.87
N ASN A 290 -10.38 -20.57 -4.80
CA ASN A 290 -9.92 -19.79 -3.64
C ASN A 290 -8.78 -18.83 -4.00
N LYS A 291 -7.92 -19.21 -4.94
CA LYS A 291 -6.89 -18.32 -5.48
C LYS A 291 -7.54 -17.13 -6.20
N MET A 292 -8.48 -17.37 -7.11
CA MET A 292 -9.15 -16.31 -7.87
C MET A 292 -9.94 -15.36 -6.97
N ILE A 293 -10.69 -15.90 -5.99
CA ILE A 293 -11.42 -15.10 -4.98
C ILE A 293 -10.48 -14.11 -4.28
N LYS A 294 -9.32 -14.59 -3.81
CA LYS A 294 -8.30 -13.73 -3.16
C LYS A 294 -7.69 -12.71 -4.11
N GLU A 295 -7.43 -13.09 -5.36
CA GLU A 295 -6.92 -12.17 -6.38
C GLU A 295 -7.92 -11.06 -6.75
N CYS A 296 -9.22 -11.34 -6.65
CA CYS A 296 -10.31 -10.39 -6.87
C CYS A 296 -10.65 -9.57 -5.62
N GLY A 297 -9.73 -9.44 -4.67
CA GLY A 297 -9.89 -8.56 -3.51
C GLY A 297 -10.88 -9.05 -2.44
N ILE A 298 -11.43 -10.26 -2.55
CA ILE A 298 -12.27 -10.86 -1.50
C ILE A 298 -11.35 -11.42 -0.42
N THR A 299 -11.48 -10.87 0.79
CA THR A 299 -10.61 -11.18 1.94
C THR A 299 -11.26 -12.12 2.93
N ARG A 300 -12.59 -12.18 2.95
CA ARG A 300 -13.38 -13.12 3.74
C ARG A 300 -14.61 -13.52 2.95
N TYR A 301 -14.90 -14.82 2.92
CA TYR A 301 -16.13 -15.32 2.34
C TYR A 301 -16.63 -16.50 3.16
N GLU A 302 -17.82 -16.36 3.73
CA GLU A 302 -18.44 -17.34 4.62
C GLU A 302 -19.83 -17.67 4.11
N ILE A 303 -20.21 -18.96 4.19
CA ILE A 303 -21.53 -19.45 3.80
C ILE A 303 -22.10 -20.26 4.96
N TYR A 304 -23.26 -19.82 5.44
CA TYR A 304 -24.03 -20.43 6.51
C TYR A 304 -25.25 -21.14 5.94
N HIS A 305 -25.71 -22.18 6.61
CA HIS A 305 -26.82 -23.01 6.15
C HIS A 305 -27.86 -23.21 7.26
N ARG A 306 -29.15 -23.03 6.93
CA ARG A 306 -30.29 -23.37 7.81
C ARG A 306 -31.51 -23.79 6.97
N ASP A 307 -31.98 -25.02 7.19
CA ASP A 307 -33.03 -25.68 6.38
C ASP A 307 -32.77 -25.60 4.87
N ASP A 308 -33.62 -24.93 4.08
CA ASP A 308 -33.44 -24.76 2.65
C ASP A 308 -32.74 -23.45 2.28
N MET A 309 -32.11 -22.77 3.24
CA MET A 309 -31.49 -21.47 3.04
C MET A 309 -29.97 -21.51 3.22
N LEU A 310 -29.27 -20.83 2.32
CA LEU A 310 -27.87 -20.46 2.45
C LEU A 310 -27.76 -18.94 2.59
N PHE A 311 -26.91 -18.50 3.52
CA PHE A 311 -26.59 -17.10 3.75
C PHE A 311 -25.10 -16.91 3.57
N SER A 312 -24.68 -15.94 2.76
CA SER A 312 -23.27 -15.62 2.60
C SER A 312 -22.93 -14.24 3.18
N ILE A 313 -21.71 -14.13 3.71
CA ILE A 313 -21.08 -12.87 4.08
C ILE A 313 -19.75 -12.80 3.35
N MET A 314 -19.57 -11.74 2.56
CA MET A 314 -18.36 -11.47 1.80
C MET A 314 -17.75 -10.12 2.22
N GLU A 315 -16.48 -10.11 2.56
CA GLU A 315 -15.69 -8.90 2.77
C GLU A 315 -14.76 -8.66 1.59
N TYR A 316 -14.88 -7.50 0.97
CA TYR A 316 -14.15 -7.10 -0.22
C TYR A 316 -13.35 -5.83 0.05
N ASN A 317 -12.06 -5.87 -0.30
CA ASN A 317 -11.10 -4.78 -0.12
C ASN A 317 -10.42 -4.37 -1.45
N GLY A 318 -10.97 -4.78 -2.60
CA GLY A 318 -10.45 -4.34 -3.90
C GLY A 318 -10.88 -2.91 -4.25
N ASP A 319 -10.35 -2.41 -5.36
CA ASP A 319 -10.56 -1.02 -5.83
C ASP A 319 -11.75 -0.88 -6.79
N ASP A 320 -12.13 -1.95 -7.48
CA ASP A 320 -13.14 -1.96 -8.54
C ASP A 320 -13.91 -3.28 -8.50
N PHE A 321 -15.04 -3.25 -7.80
CA PHE A 321 -15.85 -4.43 -7.54
C PHE A 321 -16.36 -5.06 -8.84
N ASP A 322 -16.86 -4.24 -9.78
CA ASP A 322 -17.44 -4.74 -11.02
C ASP A 322 -16.37 -5.37 -11.92
N TYR A 323 -15.19 -4.76 -12.00
CA TYR A 323 -14.03 -5.33 -12.70
C TYR A 323 -13.64 -6.68 -12.09
N ASP A 324 -13.48 -6.75 -10.77
CA ASP A 324 -13.06 -7.95 -10.06
C ASP A 324 -14.10 -9.08 -10.18
N MET A 325 -15.39 -8.77 -10.08
CA MET A 325 -16.45 -9.77 -10.28
C MET A 325 -16.49 -10.25 -11.73
N THR A 326 -16.25 -9.37 -12.70
CA THR A 326 -16.14 -9.74 -14.13
C THR A 326 -14.92 -10.62 -14.39
N LYS A 327 -13.77 -10.30 -13.76
CA LYS A 327 -12.56 -11.14 -13.83
C LYS A 327 -12.85 -12.53 -13.28
N MET A 328 -13.45 -12.63 -12.10
CA MET A 328 -13.82 -13.89 -11.47
C MET A 328 -14.82 -14.69 -12.33
N ALA A 329 -15.82 -14.04 -12.92
CA ALA A 329 -16.79 -14.70 -13.80
C ALA A 329 -16.18 -15.26 -15.09
N ASN A 330 -15.06 -14.69 -15.55
CA ASN A 330 -14.33 -15.18 -16.71
C ASN A 330 -13.29 -16.26 -16.39
N ASP A 331 -13.02 -16.53 -15.12
CA ASP A 331 -12.06 -17.56 -14.69
C ASP A 331 -12.58 -18.99 -14.90
N GLU A 332 -11.75 -19.86 -15.49
CA GLU A 332 -12.15 -21.23 -15.83
C GLU A 332 -12.39 -22.10 -14.59
N ALA A 333 -11.57 -21.97 -13.54
CA ALA A 333 -11.78 -22.74 -12.31
C ALA A 333 -13.10 -22.33 -11.62
N THR A 334 -13.42 -21.05 -11.65
CA THR A 334 -14.69 -20.50 -11.15
C THR A 334 -15.88 -21.01 -11.97
N LYS A 335 -15.79 -21.05 -13.30
CA LYS A 335 -16.85 -21.63 -14.15
C LYS A 335 -17.08 -23.12 -13.88
N GLU A 336 -16.01 -23.91 -13.73
CA GLU A 336 -16.12 -25.33 -13.38
C GLU A 336 -16.76 -25.53 -12.00
N TRP A 337 -16.42 -24.67 -11.04
CA TRP A 337 -17.02 -24.67 -9.72
C TRP A 337 -18.52 -24.39 -9.76
N TRP A 338 -18.97 -23.43 -10.57
CA TRP A 338 -20.38 -23.11 -10.75
C TRP A 338 -21.16 -24.27 -11.39
N LYS A 339 -20.58 -25.02 -12.33
CA LYS A 339 -21.22 -26.24 -12.89
C LYS A 339 -21.53 -27.29 -11.81
N LEU A 340 -20.75 -27.35 -10.73
CA LEU A 340 -20.96 -28.28 -9.61
C LEU A 340 -21.94 -27.72 -8.57
N THR A 341 -21.87 -26.42 -8.30
CA THR A 341 -22.58 -25.78 -7.18
C THR A 341 -23.96 -25.23 -7.57
N ASP A 342 -24.12 -24.65 -8.76
CA ASP A 342 -25.41 -24.09 -9.23
C ASP A 342 -26.54 -25.14 -9.27
N PRO A 343 -26.32 -26.41 -9.68
CA PRO A 343 -27.36 -27.43 -9.62
C PRO A 343 -27.87 -27.72 -8.20
N CYS A 344 -27.10 -27.38 -7.16
CA CYS A 344 -27.49 -27.54 -5.77
C CYS A 344 -28.39 -26.38 -5.28
N GLN A 345 -28.48 -25.27 -6.01
CA GLN A 345 -29.03 -24.01 -5.52
C GLN A 345 -30.27 -23.55 -6.31
N LYS A 346 -31.22 -22.89 -5.64
CA LYS A 346 -32.40 -22.27 -6.24
C LYS A 346 -32.44 -20.79 -5.84
N ARG A 347 -32.82 -19.92 -6.77
CA ARG A 347 -33.14 -18.52 -6.45
C ARG A 347 -34.28 -18.45 -5.42
N ILE A 348 -34.21 -17.47 -4.53
CA ILE A 348 -35.35 -17.09 -3.69
C ILE A 348 -36.46 -16.49 -4.57
N GLU A 349 -37.69 -16.41 -4.05
CA GLU A 349 -38.87 -16.04 -4.83
C GLU A 349 -38.86 -14.57 -5.29
N ASP A 350 -38.25 -13.69 -4.51
CA ASP A 350 -38.13 -12.25 -4.74
C ASP A 350 -36.80 -11.81 -5.37
N ALA A 351 -35.92 -12.75 -5.73
CA ALA A 351 -34.64 -12.42 -6.38
C ALA A 351 -34.87 -11.69 -7.72
N LYS A 352 -34.16 -10.59 -7.97
CA LYS A 352 -34.23 -9.86 -9.26
C LYS A 352 -33.70 -10.72 -10.42
N LYS A 353 -34.07 -10.38 -11.65
CA LYS A 353 -33.79 -11.19 -12.86
C LYS A 353 -32.29 -11.56 -13.02
N ASP A 354 -31.42 -10.64 -12.63
CA ASP A 354 -29.96 -10.70 -12.67
C ASP A 354 -29.30 -11.23 -11.38
N GLU A 355 -30.09 -11.49 -10.33
CA GLU A 355 -29.60 -12.01 -9.05
C GLU A 355 -29.67 -13.55 -9.01
N TRP A 356 -28.50 -14.20 -8.98
CA TRP A 356 -28.43 -15.62 -8.61
C TRP A 356 -28.50 -15.78 -7.09
N TRP A 357 -27.56 -15.16 -6.38
CA TRP A 357 -27.65 -14.87 -4.96
C TRP A 357 -28.30 -13.50 -4.77
N ALA A 358 -29.37 -13.43 -3.99
CA ALA A 358 -30.08 -12.18 -3.76
C ALA A 358 -29.36 -11.36 -2.68
N ALA A 359 -29.15 -10.06 -2.93
CA ALA A 359 -28.50 -9.17 -1.98
C ALA A 359 -29.40 -8.89 -0.76
N MET A 360 -28.79 -8.70 0.40
CA MET A 360 -29.48 -8.36 1.66
C MET A 360 -29.07 -6.97 2.15
N ASP A 361 -30.02 -6.24 2.72
CA ASP A 361 -29.77 -4.92 3.31
C ASP A 361 -29.18 -5.03 4.73
N LEU A 362 -28.15 -4.22 5.00
CA LEU A 362 -27.61 -4.04 6.36
C LEU A 362 -28.58 -3.19 7.19
N VAL A 363 -29.29 -3.80 8.13
CA VAL A 363 -30.27 -3.10 8.98
C VAL A 363 -29.63 -2.47 10.23
N TYR A 364 -28.57 -3.09 10.79
CA TYR A 364 -27.94 -2.62 12.03
C TYR A 364 -26.46 -2.96 12.08
N ARG A 365 -25.65 -2.04 12.63
CA ARG A 365 -24.24 -2.26 12.96
C ARG A 365 -23.96 -1.60 14.31
N LEU A 366 -23.59 -2.41 15.30
CA LEU A 366 -23.04 -1.90 16.57
C LEU A 366 -21.71 -1.20 16.25
N LYS A 367 -21.56 0.04 16.73
CA LYS A 367 -20.37 0.87 16.52
C LYS A 367 -19.39 0.74 17.67
#